data_AF-A0A495PRA5-F1
#
_entry.id   AF-A0A495PRA5-F1
#
_cell.length_a   1.000
_cell.length_b   1.000
_cell.length_c   1.000
_cell.angle_alpha   90.00
_cell.angle_beta   90.00
_cell.angle_gamma   90.00
#
_symmetry.space_group_name_H-M   'P 1'
#
loop_
_entity.id
_entity.type
_entity.pdbx_description
1 polymer ?
#
loop_
_entity_poly.entity_id
_entity_poly.type
_entity_poly.pdbx_seq_one_letter_code
_entity_poly.pdbx_strand_id
1 'polypeptide(L)'
;MNTILEPKTPIDPISYITAIKMHVDELYEKQEIFGLSLETLELTRRFYNLYTPLEQVDNLTPFAINQLLSISQHLERNLVKES
;
A
#
# COMPACT_ATOMS: atom_id res chain seq x y z
N MET A 1 6.57 25.45 24.10
CA MET A 1 7.08 25.06 22.77
C MET A 1 6.45 23.73 22.42
N ASN A 2 5.54 23.70 21.44
CA ASN A 2 4.95 22.47 20.94
C ASN A 2 5.98 21.80 20.03
N THR A 3 6.64 20.76 20.54
CA THR A 3 7.47 19.88 19.72
C THR A 3 6.51 19.03 18.89
N ILE A 4 6.20 19.50 17.68
CA ILE A 4 5.57 18.68 16.66
C ILE A 4 6.55 17.54 16.42
N LEU A 5 6.13 16.32 16.74
CA LEU A 5 6.86 15.10 16.42
C LEU A 5 6.85 14.97 14.88
N GLU A 6 7.85 15.56 14.22
CA GLU A 6 8.12 15.25 12.83
C GLU A 6 8.41 13.74 12.74
N PRO A 7 7.71 12.99 11.89
CA PRO A 7 7.99 11.58 11.72
C PRO A 7 9.41 11.45 11.17
N LYS A 8 10.27 10.77 11.96
CA LYS A 8 11.64 10.40 11.59
C LYS A 8 11.62 9.65 10.26
N THR A 9 12.23 10.28 9.27
CA THR A 9 12.45 9.80 7.89
C THR A 9 11.17 9.74 7.05
N PRO A 10 11.02 10.56 5.99
CA PRO A 10 10.01 10.29 4.99
C PRO A 10 10.36 8.94 4.37
N ILE A 11 9.57 7.90 4.65
CA ILE A 11 9.66 6.65 3.91
C ILE A 11 9.40 7.05 2.46
N ASP A 12 10.38 6.77 1.58
CA ASP A 12 10.22 6.97 0.15
C ASP A 12 8.88 6.34 -0.29
N PRO A 13 7.95 7.11 -0.90
CA PRO A 13 6.61 6.63 -1.22
C PRO A 13 6.62 5.31 -1.99
N ILE A 14 7.59 5.13 -2.89
CA ILE A 14 7.74 3.92 -3.69
C ILE A 14 8.14 2.73 -2.82
N SER A 15 9.09 2.93 -1.91
CA SER A 15 9.49 1.92 -0.92
C SER A 15 8.31 1.49 -0.04
N TYR A 16 7.49 2.44 0.42
CA TYR A 16 6.28 2.14 1.19
C TYR A 16 5.24 1.34 0.39
N ILE A 17 4.90 1.80 -0.82
CA ILE A 17 3.96 1.11 -1.73
C ILE A 17 4.45 -0.33 -2.01
N THR A 18 5.76 -0.50 -2.21
CA THR A 18 6.38 -1.81 -2.46
C THR A 18 6.25 -2.74 -1.27
N ALA A 19 6.46 -2.24 -0.04
CA ALA A 19 6.29 -3.03 1.18
C ALA A 19 4.83 -3.51 1.33
N ILE A 20 3.84 -2.65 1.05
CA ILE A 20 2.43 -3.04 1.06
C ILE A 20 2.14 -4.13 0.02
N LYS A 21 2.69 -4.00 -1.20
CA LYS A 21 2.56 -5.04 -2.22
C LYS A 21 3.11 -6.38 -1.73
N MET A 22 4.32 -6.40 -1.18
CA MET A 22 4.95 -7.63 -0.68
C MET A 22 4.09 -8.29 0.41
N HIS A 23 3.57 -7.50 1.34
CA HIS A 23 2.70 -8.02 2.39
C HIS A 23 1.42 -8.64 1.82
N VAL A 24 0.81 -8.02 0.82
CA VAL A 24 -0.37 -8.57 0.15
C VAL A 24 -0.05 -9.82 -0.67
N ASP A 25 1.09 -9.85 -1.36
CA ASP A 25 1.56 -11.05 -2.07
C ASP A 25 1.73 -12.22 -1.09
N GLU A 26 2.32 -12.00 0.09
CA GLU A 26 2.45 -13.02 1.14
C GLU A 26 1.09 -13.57 1.60
N LEU A 27 0.07 -12.72 1.71
CA LEU A 27 -1.30 -13.14 2.05
C LEU A 27 -1.91 -14.01 0.96
N TYR A 28 -1.62 -13.73 -0.31
CA TYR A 28 -2.01 -14.60 -1.42
C TYR A 28 -1.28 -15.94 -1.38
N GLU A 29 0.04 -15.93 -1.17
CA GLU A 29 0.87 -17.14 -1.09
C GLU A 29 0.42 -18.08 0.03
N LYS A 30 0.07 -17.51 1.19
CA LYS A 30 -0.43 -18.26 2.36
C LYS A 30 -1.92 -18.61 2.28
N GLN A 31 -2.63 -18.12 1.25
CA GLN A 31 -4.09 -18.21 1.12
C GLN A 31 -4.86 -17.56 2.30
N GLU A 32 -4.22 -16.65 3.02
CA GLU A 32 -4.83 -15.90 4.13
C GLU A 32 -5.73 -14.77 3.62
N ILE A 33 -5.58 -14.39 2.34
CA ILE A 33 -6.42 -13.40 1.65
C ILE A 33 -7.93 -13.70 1.76
N PHE A 34 -8.33 -14.98 1.86
CA PHE A 34 -9.75 -15.37 1.94
C PHE A 34 -10.40 -15.07 3.30
N GLY A 35 -9.60 -14.79 4.33
CA GLY A 35 -10.09 -14.39 5.66
C GLY A 35 -10.41 -12.90 5.77
N LEU A 36 -10.04 -12.09 4.78
CA LEU A 36 -10.18 -10.64 4.80
C LEU A 36 -11.60 -10.19 4.47
N SER A 37 -11.95 -8.98 4.89
CA SER A 37 -13.26 -8.41 4.56
C SER A 37 -13.39 -8.10 3.06
N LEU A 38 -14.64 -8.01 2.58
CA LEU A 38 -14.93 -7.58 1.21
C LEU A 38 -14.34 -6.20 0.89
N GLU A 39 -14.29 -5.31 1.87
CA GLU A 39 -13.69 -3.98 1.71
C GLU A 39 -12.18 -4.10 1.46
N THR A 40 -11.47 -4.89 2.26
CA THR A 40 -10.04 -5.14 2.10
C THR A 40 -9.72 -5.86 0.79
N LEU A 41 -10.56 -6.80 0.36
CA LEU A 41 -10.44 -7.46 -0.94
C LEU A 41 -10.60 -6.48 -2.11
N GLU A 42 -11.58 -5.57 -2.03
CA GLU A 42 -11.77 -4.55 -3.06
C GLU A 42 -10.64 -3.52 -3.06
N LEU A 43 -10.10 -3.13 -1.90
CA LEU A 43 -8.92 -2.28 -1.80
C LEU A 43 -7.69 -2.95 -2.41
N THR A 44 -7.49 -4.23 -2.13
CA THR A 44 -6.42 -5.04 -2.72
C THR A 44 -6.54 -5.07 -4.25
N ARG A 45 -7.74 -5.34 -4.78
CA ARG A 45 -8.00 -5.31 -6.22
C ARG A 45 -7.67 -3.95 -6.83
N ARG A 46 -8.11 -2.84 -6.20
CA ARG A 46 -7.82 -1.48 -6.67
C ARG A 46 -6.34 -1.15 -6.62
N PHE A 47 -5.65 -1.59 -5.58
CA PHE A 47 -4.22 -1.44 -5.44
C PHE A 47 -3.49 -2.07 -6.63
N TYR A 48 -3.76 -3.34 -6.95
CA TYR A 48 -3.12 -4.00 -8.10
C TYR A 48 -3.51 -3.40 -9.46
N ASN A 49 -4.73 -2.88 -9.61
CA ASN A 49 -5.13 -2.19 -10.85
C ASN A 49 -4.33 -0.91 -11.11
N LEU A 50 -3.84 -0.27 -10.06
CA LEU A 50 -3.02 0.95 -10.16
C LEU A 50 -1.54 0.65 -10.07
N TYR A 51 -1.16 -0.47 -9.45
CA TYR A 51 0.22 -0.84 -9.24
C TYR A 51 0.85 -1.17 -10.60
N THR A 52 1.81 -0.33 -11.00
CA THR A 52 2.60 -0.56 -12.19
C THR A 52 3.96 -1.11 -11.75
N PRO A 53 4.52 -2.16 -12.39
CA PRO A 53 5.80 -2.73 -12.00
C PRO A 53 6.91 -1.68 -11.86
N LEU A 54 7.83 -1.89 -10.91
CA LEU A 54 8.91 -0.95 -10.58
C LEU A 54 9.76 -0.53 -11.79
N GLU A 55 9.91 -1.40 -12.77
CA GLU A 55 10.61 -1.15 -14.04
C GLU A 55 9.96 -0.04 -14.90
N GLN A 56 8.71 0.34 -14.58
CA GLN A 56 7.96 1.40 -15.25
C GLN A 56 7.74 2.63 -14.36
N VAL A 57 8.29 2.64 -13.12
CA VAL A 57 8.06 3.71 -12.14
C VAL A 57 8.64 5.04 -12.58
N ASP A 58 9.71 5.05 -13.37
CA ASP A 58 10.27 6.28 -13.95
C ASP A 58 9.27 7.01 -14.87
N ASN A 59 8.21 6.32 -15.32
CA ASN A 59 7.13 6.89 -16.13
C ASN A 59 5.87 7.26 -15.32
N LEU A 60 5.85 7.03 -14.01
CA LEU A 60 4.68 7.35 -13.19
C LEU A 60 4.59 8.85 -12.94
N THR A 61 3.45 9.42 -13.28
CA THR A 61 3.14 10.80 -12.93
C THR A 61 3.06 10.95 -11.41
N PRO A 62 3.40 12.12 -10.84
CA PRO A 62 3.22 12.38 -9.40
C PRO A 62 1.78 12.14 -8.92
N PHE A 63 0.79 12.33 -9.80
CA PHE A 63 -0.60 12.03 -9.52
C PHE A 63 -0.84 10.52 -9.31
N ALA A 64 -0.28 9.66 -10.17
CA ALA A 64 -0.39 8.22 -10.03
C ALA A 64 0.28 7.72 -8.74
N ILE A 65 1.45 8.27 -8.38
CA ILE A 65 2.15 7.95 -7.13
C ILE A 65 1.28 8.33 -5.92
N ASN A 66 0.67 9.52 -5.92
CA ASN A 66 -0.21 9.94 -4.82
C ASN A 66 -1.47 9.07 -4.70
N GLN A 67 -2.06 8.64 -5.82
CA GLN A 67 -3.19 7.70 -5.81
C GLN A 67 -2.80 6.36 -5.21
N LEU A 68 -1.68 5.79 -5.65
CA LEU A 68 -1.14 4.55 -5.11
C LEU A 68 -0.81 4.68 -3.62
N LEU A 69 -0.18 5.78 -3.20
CA LEU A 69 0.15 6.04 -1.81
C LEU A 69 -1.12 6.10 -0.94
N SER A 70 -2.15 6.82 -1.40
CA SER A 70 -3.42 6.94 -0.67
C SER A 70 -4.11 5.59 -0.49
N ILE A 71 -4.15 4.76 -1.54
CA ILE A 71 -4.73 3.41 -1.46
C ILE A 71 -3.88 2.50 -0.59
N SER A 72 -2.54 2.59 -0.67
CA SER A 72 -1.62 1.80 0.17
C SER A 72 -1.84 2.08 1.65
N GLN A 73 -1.99 3.35 2.04
CA GLN A 73 -2.29 3.76 3.41
C GLN A 73 -3.68 3.32 3.89
N HIS A 74 -4.66 3.21 2.98
CA HIS A 74 -5.95 2.65 3.34
C HIS A 74 -5.84 1.14 3.55
N LEU A 75 -5.21 0.45 2.62
CA LEU A 75 -5.02 -0.99 2.67
C LEU A 75 -4.24 -1.41 3.92
N GLU A 76 -3.12 -0.74 4.24
CA GLU A 76 -2.36 -0.99 5.47
C GLU A 76 -3.24 -0.92 6.72
N ARG A 77 -4.06 0.14 6.85
CA ARG A 77 -4.94 0.33 8.00
C ARG A 77 -5.97 -0.78 8.14
N ASN A 78 -6.43 -1.37 7.03
CA ASN A 78 -7.35 -2.48 7.07
C ASN A 78 -6.64 -3.80 7.39
N LEU A 79 -5.49 -4.06 6.75
CA LEU A 79 -4.69 -5.26 7.01
C LEU A 79 -4.26 -5.33 8.49
N VAL A 80 -3.85 -4.22 9.10
CA VAL A 80 -3.51 -4.16 10.54
C VAL A 80 -4.70 -4.45 11.45
N LYS A 81 -5.93 -4.13 11.04
CA LYS A 81 -7.14 -4.40 11.84
C LYS A 81 -7.65 -5.83 11.70
N GLU A 82 -7.36 -6.46 10.56
CA GLU A 82 -7.87 -7.78 10.19
C GLU A 82 -6.86 -8.91 10.42
N SER A 83 -5.61 -8.57 10.75
CA SER A 83 -4.55 -9.51 11.14
C SER A 83 -4.55 -9.84 12.63
#